data_AF-A0A7X9QGB2-F1
#
_entry.id   AF-A0A7X9QGB2-F1
#
_cell.length_a   1.000
_cell.length_b   1.000
_cell.length_c   1.000
_cell.angle_alpha   90.00
_cell.angle_beta   90.00
_cell.angle_gamma   90.00
#
_symmetry.space_group_name_H-M   'P 1'
#
loop_
_entity.id
_entity.type
_entity.pdbx_description
1 polymer ?
#
loop_
_entity_poly.entity_id
_entity_poly.type
_entity_poly.pdbx_seq_one_letter_code
_entity_poly.pdbx_strand_id
1 'polypeptide(L)' 'DCDAHHIQPWQHGGTTKLTNLVLLCPHHHNLCEPGDRPEDRRWQVRIGPDGIPEIIPPRFVDRHRQPRRHQRFKTPDG' A
#
# COMPACT_ATOMS: atom_id res chain seq x y z
N ASP A 1 -11.43 4.66 -12.64
CA ASP A 1 -10.62 5.79 -12.13
C ASP A 1 -9.67 5.34 -11.04
N CYS A 2 -8.52 6.00 -10.94
CA CYS A 2 -7.47 5.75 -9.95
C CYS A 2 -7.02 7.07 -9.32
N ASP A 3 -6.68 7.03 -8.04
CA ASP A 3 -6.13 8.13 -7.26
C ASP A 3 -4.68 7.83 -6.88
N ALA A 4 -3.87 8.89 -6.77
CA ALA A 4 -2.52 8.80 -6.21
C ALA A 4 -2.59 8.83 -4.67
N HIS A 5 -2.20 7.73 -4.03
CA HIS A 5 -2.11 7.60 -2.58
C HIS A 5 -0.68 7.84 -2.11
N HIS A 6 -0.51 8.70 -1.10
CA HIS A 6 0.76 8.95 -0.45
C HIS A 6 1.02 7.94 0.67
N ILE A 7 2.14 7.21 0.62
CA ILE A 7 2.50 6.22 1.65
C ILE A 7 2.78 6.92 2.99
N GLN A 8 3.68 7.90 2.99
CA GLN A 8 3.76 8.93 4.02
C GLN A 8 2.87 10.09 3.57
N PRO A 9 1.81 10.43 4.31
CA PRO A 9 0.88 11.48 3.89
C PRO A 9 1.56 12.84 3.75
N TRP A 10 1.10 13.63 2.79
CA TRP A 10 1.61 14.97 2.54
C TRP A 10 1.53 15.88 3.78
N GLN A 11 0.42 15.83 4.52
CA GLN A 11 0.20 16.59 5.76
C GLN A 11 1.23 16.27 6.87
N HIS A 12 1.89 15.10 6.79
CA HIS A 12 2.96 14.68 7.69
C HIS A 12 4.35 14.80 7.04
N GLY A 13 4.49 15.68 6.04
CA GLY A 13 5.77 15.95 5.37
C GLY A 13 6.16 14.96 4.27
N GLY A 14 5.24 14.08 3.85
CA GLY A 14 5.50 13.15 2.76
C GLY A 14 5.73 13.86 1.42
N THR A 15 6.78 13.47 0.70
CA THR A 15 7.10 14.08 -0.61
C THR A 15 6.23 13.54 -1.73
N THR A 16 5.86 14.39 -2.69
CA THR A 16 5.23 13.95 -3.95
C THR A 16 6.31 13.37 -4.89
N LYS A 17 6.64 12.09 -4.70
CA LYS A 17 7.64 11.34 -5.48
C LYS A 17 7.17 9.91 -5.71
N LEU A 18 7.62 9.27 -6.79
CA LEU A 18 7.26 7.88 -7.11
C LEU A 18 7.60 6.89 -5.97
N THR A 19 8.65 7.18 -5.20
CA THR A 19 9.05 6.38 -4.04
C THR A 19 8.10 6.51 -2.84
N ASN A 20 7.13 7.43 -2.90
CA ASN A 20 6.13 7.68 -1.85
C ASN A 20 4.69 7.64 -2.39
N LEU A 21 4.48 7.22 -3.64
CA LEU A 21 3.18 7.26 -4.31
C LEU A 21 2.83 5.90 -4.92
N VAL A 22 1.54 5.54 -4.83
CA VAL A 22 0.95 4.42 -5.57
C VAL A 22 -0.39 4.81 -6.16
N LEU A 23 -0.84 4.11 -7.20
CA LEU A 23 -2.18 4.29 -7.75
C LEU A 23 -3.14 3.25 -7.19
N LEU A 24 -4.25 3.70 -6.62
CA LEU A 24 -5.32 2.85 -6.08
C LEU A 24 -6.66 3.28 -6.66
N CYS A 25 -7.62 2.37 -6.78
CA CYS A 25 -9.01 2.78 -7.04
C CYS A 25 -9.60 3.44 -5.77
N PRO A 26 -10.65 4.27 -5.89
CA PRO A 26 -11.21 4.99 -4.74
C PRO A 26 -11.58 4.08 -3.55
N HIS A 27 -12.07 2.87 -3.82
CA HIS A 27 -12.38 1.90 -2.77
C HIS A 27 -11.13 1.46 -1.98
N HIS A 28 -10.07 1.06 -2.67
CA HIS A 28 -8.83 0.61 -2.02
C HIS A 28 -8.00 1.77 -1.45
N HIS A 29 -8.15 2.96 -2.02
CA HIS A 29 -7.55 4.18 -1.51
C HIS A 29 -8.03 4.43 -0.07
N ASN A 30 -9.35 4.45 0.14
CA ASN A 30 -9.96 4.63 1.47
C ASN A 30 -9.55 3.55 2.49
N LEU A 31 -9.26 2.33 2.05
CA LEU A 31 -8.79 1.25 2.93
C LEU A 31 -7.35 1.47 3.41
N CYS A 32 -6.52 2.13 2.59
CA CYS A 32 -5.11 2.39 2.87
C CYS A 32 -4.87 3.77 3.51
N GLU A 33 -5.87 4.66 3.48
CA GLU A 33 -5.78 5.94 4.15
C GLU A 33 -5.42 5.78 5.64
N PRO A 34 -4.53 6.64 6.17
CA PRO A 34 -4.29 6.71 7.60
C PRO A 34 -5.59 7.02 8.35
N GLY A 35 -5.71 6.49 9.57
CA GLY A 35 -6.81 6.81 10.48
C GLY A 35 -6.45 6.38 11.89
N ASP A 36 -7.42 6.40 12.79
CA ASP A 36 -7.18 6.20 14.24
C ASP A 36 -6.87 4.75 14.63
N ARG A 37 -6.93 3.81 13.68
CA ARG A 37 -6.66 2.40 13.95
C ARG A 37 -5.16 2.15 14.10
N PRO A 38 -4.75 1.26 15.04
CA PRO A 38 -3.39 0.78 15.12
C PRO A 38 -2.88 0.26 13.77
N GLU A 39 -1.58 0.41 13.56
CA GLU A 39 -0.91 0.03 12.31
C GLU A 39 -1.19 -1.41 11.87
N ASP A 40 -1.24 -2.35 12.81
CA ASP A 40 -1.46 -3.77 12.55
C ASP A 40 -2.94 -4.13 12.28
N ARG A 41 -3.85 -3.15 12.42
CA ARG A 41 -5.28 -3.25 12.15
C ARG A 41 -5.73 -2.46 10.92
N ARG A 42 -4.80 -1.91 10.14
CA ARG A 42 -5.10 -1.23 8.86
C ARG A 42 -4.34 -1.86 7.70
N TRP A 43 -4.88 -1.65 6.50
CA TRP A 43 -4.12 -1.92 5.27
C TRP A 43 -2.99 -0.90 5.15
N GLN A 44 -1.83 -1.34 4.68
CA GLN A 44 -0.70 -0.46 4.45
C GLN A 44 -0.10 -0.71 3.08
N VAL A 45 0.66 0.28 2.62
CA VAL A 45 1.40 0.22 1.37
C VAL A 45 2.88 0.45 1.68
N ARG A 46 3.77 -0.24 0.96
CA ARG A 46 5.18 0.13 0.86
C ARG A 46 5.68 -0.02 -0.57
N ILE A 47 6.79 0.64 -0.88
CA ILE A 47 7.56 0.35 -2.10
C ILE A 47 8.55 -0.76 -1.76
N GLY A 48 8.50 -1.87 -2.50
CA GLY A 48 9.46 -2.97 -2.37
C GLY A 48 10.87 -2.55 -2.80
N PRO A 49 11.90 -3.36 -2.48
CA PRO A 49 13.29 -3.05 -2.83
C PRO A 49 13.55 -2.96 -4.35
N ASP A 50 12.67 -3.55 -5.15
CA ASP A 50 12.67 -3.50 -6.61
C ASP A 50 11.79 -2.39 -7.20
N GLY A 51 11.31 -1.47 -6.36
CA GLY A 51 10.45 -0.36 -6.77
C GLY A 51 8.99 -0.74 -7.01
N ILE A 52 8.61 -2.01 -6.82
CA ILE A 52 7.23 -2.46 -7.01
C ILE A 52 6.40 -2.26 -5.74
N PRO A 53 5.20 -1.65 -5.83
CA PRO A 53 4.31 -1.51 -4.68
C PRO A 53 3.85 -2.84 -4.08
N GLU A 54 3.81 -2.89 -2.75
CA GLU A 54 3.31 -4.01 -1.96
C GLU A 54 2.19 -3.55 -1.02
N ILE A 55 1.11 -4.33 -0.98
CA ILE A 55 0.01 -4.15 -0.03
C ILE A 55 0.22 -5.09 1.15
N ILE A 56 0.17 -4.53 2.35
CA ILE A 56 0.34 -5.27 3.61
C ILE A 56 -1.03 -5.34 4.30
N PRO A 57 -1.61 -6.54 4.45
CA PRO A 57 -2.90 -6.69 5.11
C PRO A 57 -2.83 -6.44 6.62
N PRO A 58 -3.98 -6.10 7.25
CA PRO A 58 -4.10 -6.11 8.70
C PRO A 58 -4.11 -7.54 9.25
N ARG A 59 -3.79 -7.71 10.53
CA ARG A 59 -3.64 -9.03 11.19
C ARG A 59 -4.88 -9.91 11.16
N PHE A 60 -6.07 -9.33 11.09
CA PHE A 60 -7.31 -10.08 11.02
C PHE A 60 -7.60 -10.64 9.61
N VAL A 61 -6.91 -10.15 8.58
CA VAL A 61 -6.95 -10.72 7.22
C VAL A 61 -5.81 -11.73 7.04
N ASP A 62 -4.60 -11.37 7.47
CA ASP A 62 -3.45 -12.27 7.52
C ASP A 62 -2.64 -11.99 8.78
N ARG A 63 -2.59 -12.97 9.68
CA ARG A 63 -1.89 -12.88 10.97
C ARG A 63 -0.40 -12.55 10.81
N HIS A 64 0.22 -13.03 9.74
CA HIS A 64 1.63 -12.80 9.44
C HIS A 64 1.88 -11.50 8.70
N ARG A 65 0.82 -10.83 8.23
CA ARG A 65 0.87 -9.60 7.45
C ARG A 65 1.82 -9.72 6.25
N GLN A 66 1.75 -10.84 5.52
CA GLN A 66 2.63 -11.06 4.39
C GLN A 66 2.36 -10.02 3.31
N PRO A 67 3.40 -9.32 2.81
CA PRO A 67 3.25 -8.38 1.71
C PRO A 67 2.74 -9.07 0.44
N ARG A 68 1.79 -8.45 -0.24
CA ARG A 68 1.18 -8.96 -1.47
C ARG A 68 1.39 -7.99 -2.61
N ARG A 69 1.60 -8.52 -3.80
CA ARG A 69 1.75 -7.74 -5.05
C ARG A 69 0.60 -8.02 -6.00
N HIS A 70 0.28 -7.02 -6.81
CA HIS A 70 -0.67 -7.19 -7.91
C HIS A 70 -0.17 -8.27 -8.89
N GLN A 71 -1.09 -9.09 -9.42
CA GLN A 71 -0.75 -10.25 -10.27
C GLN A 71 0.10 -9.88 -11.48
N ARG A 72 -0.09 -8.68 -12.05
CA ARG A 72 0.74 -8.14 -13.15
C ARG A 72 2.25 -8.10 -12.88
N PHE A 73 2.67 -8.12 -11.62
CA PHE A 73 4.08 -8.05 -11.20
C PHE A 73 4.60 -9.41 -10.70
N LYS A 74 3.77 -10.45 -10.72
CA LYS A 74 4.25 -11.81 -10.57
C LYS A 74 4.81 -12.21 -11.92
N THR A 75 6.08 -12.59 -11.99
CA THR A 75 6.56 -13.37 -13.13
C THR A 75 5.69 -14.64 -13.21
N PRO A 76 5.26 -15.08 -14.41
CA PRO A 76 4.73 -16.43 -14.55
C PRO A 76 5.76 -17.37 -13.93
N ASP A 77 5.30 -18.33 -13.12
CA ASP A 77 6.17 -19.40 -12.65
C ASP A 77 6.85 -19.98 -13.90
N GLY A 78 8.19 -20.02 -13.88
CA GLY A 78 8.99 -20.57 -14.98
C GLY A 78 8.64 -22.02 -15.28
#